data_AF-A0A7Y3JSS1-F1
#
_entry.id   AF-A0A7Y3JSS1-F1
#
_cell.length_a   1.000
_cell.length_b   1.000
_cell.length_c   1.000
_cell.angle_alpha   90.00
_cell.angle_beta   90.00
_cell.angle_gamma   90.00
#
_symmetry.space_group_name_H-M   'P 1'
#
loop_
_entity.id
_entity.type
_entity.pdbx_description
1 polymer ?
#
loop_
_entity_poly.entity_id
_entity_poly.type
_entity_poly.pdbx_seq_one_letter_code
_entity_poly.pdbx_strand_id
1 'polypeptide(L)'
;MIDPIGITPAQVQGGRAEAGNTSRVVSIEAARAPQPAAIAETSVRETAKAFAAKPPVDAERVQMIKRALQEGRYPIVPAKIADRMIAAQLKWVEKK
;
A
#
# COMPACT_ATOMS: atom_id res chain seq x y z
N MET A 1 22.76 18.27 -18.62
CA MET A 1 22.00 18.58 -19.83
C MET A 1 21.43 17.27 -20.32
N ILE A 2 20.11 17.08 -20.22
CA ILE A 2 19.42 15.83 -20.58
C ILE A 2 18.82 16.06 -21.97
N ASP A 3 19.20 15.23 -22.94
CA ASP A 3 18.62 15.28 -24.29
C ASP A 3 17.20 14.69 -24.30
N PRO A 4 16.25 15.32 -25.00
CA PRO A 4 14.91 14.77 -25.16
C PRO A 4 14.94 13.58 -26.12
N ILE A 5 14.28 12.48 -25.73
CA ILE A 5 14.08 11.32 -26.58
C ILE A 5 12.99 11.69 -27.60
N GLY A 6 13.40 12.09 -28.80
CA GLY A 6 12.50 12.39 -29.90
C GLY A 6 11.75 11.13 -30.35
N ILE A 7 10.43 11.11 -30.16
CA ILE A 7 9.55 10.16 -30.85
C ILE A 7 9.59 10.49 -32.36
N THR A 8 10.37 9.73 -33.11
CA THR A 8 10.29 9.75 -34.58
C THR A 8 9.09 8.88 -34.98
N PRO A 9 8.00 9.42 -35.55
CA PRO A 9 7.00 8.56 -36.15
C PRO A 9 7.61 7.93 -37.40
N ALA A 10 7.81 6.61 -37.35
CA ALA A 10 8.22 5.82 -38.49
C ALA A 10 7.20 6.04 -39.63
N GLN A 11 7.66 6.59 -40.75
CA GLN A 11 6.85 6.72 -41.95
C GLN A 11 6.72 5.33 -42.59
N VAL A 12 5.52 4.75 -42.54
CA VAL A 12 5.20 3.53 -43.27
C VAL A 12 5.07 3.88 -44.75
N GLN A 13 5.95 3.28 -45.55
CA GLN A 13 6.01 3.45 -46.99
C GLN A 13 4.95 2.56 -47.66
N GLY A 14 3.98 3.19 -48.33
CA GLY A 14 3.05 2.52 -49.25
C GLY A 14 1.60 2.53 -48.81
N GLY A 15 0.85 3.53 -49.26
CA GLY A 15 -0.62 3.57 -49.13
C GLY A 15 -1.14 5.00 -49.12
N ARG A 16 -1.71 5.43 -50.24
CA ARG A 16 -2.33 6.76 -50.42
C ARG A 16 -3.36 7.02 -49.32
N ALA A 17 -3.15 8.05 -48.51
CA ALA A 17 -4.15 8.53 -47.56
C ALA A 17 -5.28 9.23 -48.31
N GLU A 18 -6.47 8.65 -48.29
CA GLU A 18 -7.71 9.39 -48.57
C GLU A 18 -8.24 9.95 -47.25
N ALA A 19 -8.45 11.27 -47.21
CA ALA A 19 -8.99 11.99 -46.08
C ALA A 19 -10.48 11.65 -45.90
N GLY A 20 -10.74 10.56 -45.18
CA GLY A 20 -12.09 10.11 -44.82
C GLY A 20 -12.52 10.64 -43.46
N ASN A 21 -13.40 11.66 -43.48
CA ASN A 21 -14.43 11.99 -42.49
C ASN A 21 -14.06 11.90 -40.99
N THR A 22 -13.96 13.06 -40.32
CA THR A 22 -13.79 13.17 -38.87
C THR A 22 -15.04 12.69 -38.12
N SER A 23 -15.18 11.37 -37.93
CA SER A 23 -16.25 10.80 -37.11
C SER A 23 -15.82 10.77 -35.65
N ARG A 24 -16.43 11.70 -34.90
CA ARG A 24 -16.76 11.70 -33.46
C ARG A 24 -15.78 11.01 -32.50
N VAL A 25 -15.23 11.81 -31.60
CA VAL A 25 -14.65 11.37 -30.32
C VAL A 25 -15.64 10.44 -29.62
N VAL A 26 -15.30 9.16 -29.53
CA VAL A 26 -15.98 8.19 -28.69
C VAL A 26 -15.59 8.52 -27.25
N SER A 27 -16.59 8.84 -26.42
CA SER A 27 -16.44 8.98 -24.97
C SER A 27 -15.67 7.79 -24.40
N ILE A 28 -14.83 8.05 -23.39
CA ILE A 28 -14.09 7.04 -22.63
C ILE A 28 -15.12 6.11 -21.95
N GLU A 29 -15.57 5.10 -22.69
CA GLU A 29 -16.33 3.97 -22.20
C GLU A 29 -15.41 3.22 -21.25
N ALA A 30 -15.73 3.31 -19.96
CA ALA A 30 -15.24 2.48 -18.88
C ALA A 30 -13.73 2.17 -18.94
N ALA A 31 -12.94 2.94 -18.19
CA ALA A 31 -11.72 2.40 -17.60
C ALA A 31 -12.10 1.12 -16.84
N ARG A 32 -12.00 -0.01 -17.54
CA ARG A 32 -12.13 -1.35 -16.99
C ARG A 32 -11.12 -1.40 -15.86
N ALA A 33 -11.61 -1.32 -14.63
CA ALA A 33 -10.80 -1.58 -13.46
C ALA A 33 -10.01 -2.85 -13.73
N PRO A 34 -8.70 -2.91 -13.38
CA PRO A 34 -7.95 -4.14 -13.51
C PRO A 34 -8.71 -5.21 -12.72
N GLN A 35 -9.34 -6.14 -13.43
CA GLN A 35 -9.89 -7.33 -12.81
C GLN A 35 -8.70 -8.01 -12.13
N PRO A 36 -8.74 -8.25 -10.81
CA PRO A 36 -7.69 -9.01 -10.19
C PRO A 36 -7.68 -10.36 -10.91
N ALA A 37 -6.55 -10.69 -11.54
CA ALA A 37 -6.31 -12.05 -12.01
C ALA A 37 -6.65 -12.97 -10.83
N ALA A 38 -7.49 -13.98 -11.05
CA ALA A 38 -7.82 -14.94 -10.02
C ALA A 38 -6.52 -15.65 -9.61
N ILE A 39 -5.90 -15.16 -8.54
CA ILE A 39 -4.70 -15.75 -7.99
C ILE A 39 -5.18 -16.98 -7.25
N ALA A 40 -4.87 -18.16 -7.77
CA ALA A 40 -5.19 -19.42 -7.12
C ALA A 40 -4.82 -19.31 -5.62
N GLU A 41 -5.81 -19.50 -4.75
CA GLU A 41 -5.62 -19.42 -3.31
C GLU A 41 -4.72 -20.58 -2.89
N THR A 42 -3.43 -20.28 -2.78
CA THR A 42 -2.47 -21.22 -2.22
C THR A 42 -2.75 -21.29 -0.72
N SER A 43 -2.80 -22.49 -0.13
CA SER A 43 -3.06 -22.74 1.30
C SER A 43 -2.26 -21.82 2.26
N VAL A 44 -1.04 -21.44 1.88
CA VAL A 44 -0.19 -20.47 2.61
C VAL A 44 -0.81 -19.07 2.68
N ARG A 45 -1.43 -18.59 1.60
CA ARG A 45 -2.09 -17.27 1.56
C ARG A 45 -3.36 -17.25 2.42
N GLU A 46 -4.13 -18.33 2.41
CA GLU A 46 -5.30 -18.47 3.28
C GLU A 46 -4.90 -18.48 4.77
N THR A 47 -3.82 -19.20 5.08
CA THR A 47 -3.26 -19.24 6.43
C THR A 47 -2.74 -17.86 6.86
N ALA A 48 -2.01 -17.16 6.00
CA ALA A 48 -1.57 -15.79 6.26
C ALA A 48 -2.74 -14.81 6.47
N LYS A 49 -3.82 -14.93 5.67
CA LYS A 49 -5.06 -14.16 5.87
C LYS A 49 -5.71 -14.49 7.22
N ALA A 50 -5.75 -15.76 7.62
CA ALA A 50 -6.33 -16.19 8.89
C ALA A 50 -5.55 -15.63 10.11
N PHE A 51 -4.21 -15.64 10.06
CA PHE A 51 -3.39 -15.04 11.10
C PHE A 51 -3.44 -13.51 11.11
N ALA A 52 -3.64 -12.87 9.95
CA ALA A 52 -3.81 -11.43 9.84
C ALA A 52 -5.20 -10.95 10.28
N ALA A 53 -6.19 -11.85 10.39
CA ALA A 53 -7.57 -11.49 10.74
C ALA A 53 -7.70 -10.91 12.15
N LYS A 54 -6.77 -11.25 13.07
CA LYS A 54 -6.71 -10.67 14.41
C LYS A 54 -5.27 -10.26 14.71
N PRO A 55 -5.03 -9.03 15.18
CA PRO A 55 -3.69 -8.66 15.62
C PRO A 55 -3.28 -9.58 16.78
N PRO A 56 -2.01 -10.02 16.84
CA PRO A 56 -1.49 -10.91 17.88
C PRO A 56 -1.29 -10.13 19.20
N VAL A 57 -2.38 -9.62 19.77
CA VAL A 57 -2.40 -8.87 21.01
C VAL A 57 -3.02 -9.71 22.12
N ASP A 58 -2.42 -9.61 23.31
CA ASP A 58 -2.94 -10.24 24.52
C ASP A 58 -4.05 -9.35 25.12
N ALA A 59 -5.30 -9.78 24.96
CA ALA A 59 -6.47 -9.04 25.41
C ALA A 59 -6.52 -8.88 26.94
N GLU A 60 -6.13 -9.91 27.69
CA GLU A 60 -6.11 -9.88 29.17
C GLU A 60 -5.11 -8.84 29.66
N ARG A 61 -3.93 -8.78 29.04
CA ARG A 61 -2.94 -7.74 29.38
C ARG A 61 -3.43 -6.34 29.05
N VAL A 62 -4.13 -6.16 27.93
CA VAL A 62 -4.71 -4.86 27.59
C VAL A 62 -5.70 -4.40 28.67
N GLN A 63 -6.56 -5.30 29.16
CA GLN A 63 -7.54 -4.96 30.19
C GLN A 63 -6.86 -4.65 31.54
N MET A 64 -5.84 -5.42 31.93
CA MET A 64 -5.04 -5.15 33.13
C MET A 64 -4.38 -3.77 33.07
N ILE A 65 -3.78 -3.41 31.93
CA ILE A 65 -3.14 -2.10 31.73
C ILE A 65 -4.16 -0.98 31.85
N LYS A 66 -5.33 -1.10 31.19
CA LYS A 66 -6.41 -0.10 31.29
C LYS A 66 -6.85 0.12 32.73
N ARG A 67 -7.01 -0.96 33.51
CA ARG A 67 -7.36 -0.87 34.92
C ARG A 67 -6.28 -0.14 35.73
N ALA A 68 -5.01 -0.46 35.50
CA ALA A 68 -3.90 0.20 36.18
C ALA A 68 -3.79 1.71 35.85
N LEU A 69 -4.17 2.13 34.63
CA LEU A 69 -4.30 3.54 34.28
C LEU A 69 -5.43 4.22 35.04
N GLN A 70 -6.62 3.60 35.10
CA GLN A 70 -7.77 4.14 35.84
C GLN A 70 -7.47 4.31 37.33
N GLU A 71 -6.77 3.35 37.92
CA GLU A 71 -6.38 3.36 39.33
C GLU A 71 -5.15 4.27 39.60
N GLY A 72 -4.58 4.91 38.57
CA GLY A 72 -3.43 5.81 38.69
C GLY A 72 -2.10 5.12 39.01
N ARG A 73 -2.07 3.78 39.09
CA ARG A 73 -0.86 2.99 39.36
C ARG A 73 0.08 2.87 38.16
N TYR A 74 -0.38 3.29 36.99
CA TYR A 74 0.41 3.39 35.77
C TYR A 74 0.46 4.84 35.27
N PRO A 75 1.35 5.69 35.84
CA PRO A 75 1.42 7.10 35.50
C PRO A 75 2.02 7.32 34.10
N ILE A 76 1.41 8.23 33.35
CA ILE A 76 1.87 8.65 32.02
C ILE A 76 2.91 9.76 32.20
N VAL A 77 4.19 9.45 31.96
CA VAL A 77 5.31 10.40 32.10
C VAL A 77 5.85 10.74 30.70
N PRO A 78 5.78 12.00 30.24
CA PRO A 78 6.21 12.38 28.89
C PRO A 78 7.66 11.97 28.56
N ALA A 79 8.59 12.15 29.49
CA ALA A 79 9.99 11.75 29.30
C ALA A 79 10.13 10.24 29.02
N LYS A 80 9.41 9.40 29.77
CA LYS A 80 9.44 7.93 29.54
C LYS A 80 8.90 7.56 28.17
N ILE A 81 7.88 8.27 27.67
CA ILE A 81 7.34 8.04 26.33
C ILE A 81 8.39 8.37 25.28
N ALA A 82 9.05 9.53 25.40
CA ALA A 82 10.11 9.94 24.49
C ALA A 82 11.25 8.89 24.45
N ASP A 83 11.72 8.44 25.60
CA ASP A 83 12.73 7.37 25.69
C ASP A 83 12.29 6.09 24.99
N ARG A 84 11.02 5.69 25.17
CA ARG A 84 10.48 4.49 24.50
C ARG A 84 10.38 4.67 22.99
N MET A 85 10.03 5.86 22.49
CA MET A 85 10.00 6.15 21.05
C MET A 85 11.39 6.10 20.43
N ILE A 86 12.38 6.71 21.06
CA ILE A 86 13.79 6.67 20.62
C ILE A 86 14.31 5.23 20.64
N ALA A 87 14.07 4.49 21.73
CA ALA A 87 14.47 3.09 21.82
C ALA A 87 13.81 2.21 20.75
N ALA A 88 12.54 2.45 20.41
CA ALA A 88 11.86 1.73 19.33
C ALA A 88 12.52 2.02 17.97
N GLN A 89 12.88 3.28 17.70
CA GLN A 89 13.60 3.67 16.49
C GLN A 89 14.97 2.98 16.41
N LEU A 90 15.76 3.01 17.49
CA LEU A 90 17.09 2.37 17.53
C LEU A 90 17.01 0.86 17.32
N LYS A 91 16.08 0.18 17.99
CA LYS A 91 15.86 -1.27 17.83
C LYS A 91 15.49 -1.66 16.41
N TRP A 92 14.75 -0.80 15.72
CA TRP A 92 14.41 -1.05 14.32
C TRP A 92 15.63 -0.89 13.41
N VAL A 93 16.45 0.12 13.64
CA VAL A 93 17.70 0.33 12.88
C VAL A 93 18.68 -0.81 13.11
N GLU A 94 18.83 -1.32 14.34
CA GLU A 94 19.72 -2.43 14.67
C GLU A 94 19.34 -3.76 14.00
N LYS A 95 18.05 -3.97 13.77
CA LYS A 95 17.53 -5.23 13.21
C LYS A 95 17.61 -5.29 11.67
N LYS A 96 18.20 -4.28 11.03
CA LYS A 96 18.31 -4.15 9.57
C LYS A 96 19.75 -4.37 9.13
#